data_AF-A0A3D4T3D1-F1
#
_entry.id   AF-A0A3D4T3D1-F1
#
_cell.length_a   1.000
_cell.length_b   1.000
_cell.length_c   1.000
_cell.angle_alpha   90.00
_cell.angle_beta   90.00
_cell.angle_gamma   90.00
#
_symmetry.space_group_name_H-M   'P 1'
#
loop_
_entity.id
_entity.type
_entity.pdbx_description
1 polymer ?
#
loop_
_entity_poly.entity_id
_entity_poly.type
_entity_poly.pdbx_seq_one_letter_code
_entity_poly.pdbx_strand_id
1 'polypeptide(L)' 'LEAAEDAGVPLVHGCRMGICRTCVTPVVDGTAVDLRDGTSYGPGEQIRTCCCVPAGRLELDPH' A
#
# COMPACT_ATOMS: atom_id res chain seq x y z
N LEU A 1 -9.81 6.08 -22.40
CA LEU A 1 -8.45 6.47 -22.01
C LEU A 1 -8.54 6.89 -20.54
N GLU A 2 -7.79 6.19 -19.68
CA GLU A 2 -7.29 6.72 -18.39
C GLU A 2 -8.24 6.91 -17.20
N ALA A 3 -9.00 5.89 -16.76
CA ALA A 3 -9.66 6.01 -15.45
C ALA A 3 -9.58 4.81 -14.51
N ALA A 4 -9.02 3.66 -14.91
CA ALA A 4 -9.06 2.51 -14.00
C ALA A 4 -7.97 1.43 -14.15
N GLU A 5 -7.06 1.50 -15.13
CA GLU A 5 -6.10 0.39 -15.37
C GLU A 5 -4.66 0.64 -14.89
N ASP A 6 -4.31 1.82 -14.36
CA ASP A 6 -2.91 2.16 -14.04
C ASP A 6 -2.56 2.17 -12.54
N ALA A 7 -3.40 1.60 -11.67
CA ALA A 7 -2.95 1.25 -10.32
C ALA A 7 -2.38 -0.17 -10.28
N GLY A 8 -1.73 -0.58 -11.38
CA GLY A 8 -1.01 -1.84 -11.55
C GLY A 8 0.22 -1.91 -10.65
N VAL A 9 0.02 -1.78 -9.34
CA VAL A 9 1.00 -2.12 -8.34
C VAL A 9 0.85 -3.63 -8.12
N PRO A 10 1.71 -4.48 -8.70
CA PRO A 10 1.86 -5.83 -8.22
C PRO A 10 2.39 -5.73 -6.79
N LEU A 11 1.48 -5.67 -5.81
CA LEU A 11 1.87 -5.70 -4.41
C LEU A 11 2.63 -7.02 -4.21
N VAL A 12 3.88 -6.91 -3.77
CA VAL A 12 4.75 -8.06 -3.50
C VAL A 12 4.04 -8.91 -2.44
N HIS A 13 3.42 -9.98 -2.92
CA HIS A 13 2.49 -10.78 -2.14
C HIS A 13 3.28 -11.77 -1.30
N GLY A 14 3.44 -11.44 -0.02
CA GLY A 14 3.96 -12.37 0.99
C GLY A 14 2.89 -13.33 1.52
N CYS A 15 3.03 -13.71 2.79
CA CYS A 15 2.12 -14.61 3.52
C CYS A 15 0.65 -14.17 3.60
N ARG A 16 0.31 -12.94 3.15
CA ARG A 16 -1.01 -12.29 3.25
C ARG A 16 -1.61 -12.14 4.66
N MET A 17 -0.93 -12.67 5.68
CA MET A 17 -1.31 -12.57 7.09
C MET A 17 -0.51 -11.50 7.87
N GLY A 18 0.37 -10.75 7.21
CA GLY A 18 1.15 -9.67 7.83
C GLY A 18 2.37 -10.11 8.66
N ILE A 19 2.68 -11.40 8.74
CA ILE A 19 3.80 -11.93 9.57
C ILE A 19 5.16 -11.88 8.87
N CYS A 20 5.20 -12.02 7.54
CA CYS A 20 6.47 -12.14 6.80
C CYS A 20 7.15 -10.79 6.56
N ARG A 21 6.42 -9.67 6.67
CA ARG A 21 6.88 -8.30 6.38
C ARG A 21 7.47 -8.07 4.97
N THR A 22 7.35 -9.03 4.06
CA THR A 22 7.81 -8.88 2.66
C THR A 22 6.92 -7.94 1.84
N CYS A 23 5.74 -7.60 2.35
CA CYS A 23 4.77 -6.70 1.71
C CYS A 23 4.97 -5.24 2.15
N VAL A 24 6.08 -4.92 2.85
CA VAL A 24 6.38 -3.56 3.31
C VAL A 24 6.94 -2.73 2.16
N THR A 25 6.34 -1.58 1.92
CA THR A 25 6.74 -0.65 0.85
C THR A 25 6.51 0.78 1.33
N PRO A 26 7.34 1.75 0.94
CA PRO A 26 7.11 3.15 1.23
C PRO A 26 5.95 3.69 0.38
N VAL A 27 5.18 4.61 0.96
CA VAL A 27 4.23 5.44 0.23
C VAL A 27 4.99 6.54 -0.49
N VAL A 28 4.80 6.64 -1.80
CA VAL A 28 5.40 7.69 -2.64
C VAL A 28 4.50 8.92 -2.66
N ASP A 29 3.21 8.69 -2.85
CA ASP A 29 2.19 9.74 -2.88
C ASP A 29 0.86 9.20 -2.39
N GLY A 30 0.00 10.08 -1.86
CA GLY A 30 -1.34 9.72 -1.43
C GLY A 30 -1.45 9.24 0.01
N THR A 31 -2.52 8.48 0.30
CA THR A 31 -2.83 8.03 1.67
C THR A 31 -3.25 6.58 1.70
N ALA A 32 -2.65 5.81 2.59
CA ALA A 32 -3.03 4.43 2.89
C ALA A 32 -3.59 4.34 4.31
N VAL A 33 -4.56 3.46 4.53
CA VAL A 33 -5.21 3.25 5.83
C VAL A 33 -5.04 1.79 6.24
N ASP A 34 -4.51 1.56 7.44
CA ASP A 34 -4.42 0.22 8.02
C ASP A 34 -5.80 -0.29 8.40
N LEU A 35 -6.18 -1.46 7.88
CA LEU A 35 -7.47 -2.06 8.21
C LEU A 35 -7.56 -2.63 9.62
N ARG A 36 -6.41 -2.82 10.31
CA ARG A 36 -6.38 -3.44 11.64
C ARG A 36 -6.72 -2.45 12.75
N ASP A 37 -6.33 -1.19 12.57
CA ASP A 37 -6.43 -0.14 13.59
C ASP A 37 -6.94 1.20 13.05
N GLY A 38 -7.04 1.37 11.73
CA GLY A 38 -7.52 2.60 11.09
C GLY A 38 -6.45 3.68 10.92
N THR A 39 -5.18 3.42 11.26
CA THR A 39 -4.10 4.41 11.12
C THR A 39 -3.89 4.78 9.67
N SER A 40 -3.80 6.08 9.41
CA SER A 40 -3.49 6.62 8.09
C SER A 40 -1.99 6.83 7.94
N TYR A 41 -1.46 6.54 6.75
CA TYR A 41 -0.07 6.69 6.38
C TYR A 41 0.04 7.51 5.09
N GLY A 42 0.96 8.45 5.07
CA GLY A 42 1.23 9.34 3.95
C GLY A 42 2.62 9.16 3.32
N PRO A 43 3.00 10.06 2.40
CA PRO A 43 4.27 9.99 1.68
C PRO A 43 5.49 9.92 2.60
N GLY A 44 6.41 9.00 2.32
CA GLY A 44 7.60 8.73 3.13
C GLY A 44 7.38 7.74 4.28
N GLU A 45 6.12 7.38 4.58
CA GLU A 45 5.83 6.35 5.59
C GLU A 45 5.82 4.95 4.97
N GLN A 46 6.23 3.97 5.76
CA GLN A 46 6.26 2.57 5.34
C GLN A 46 4.97 1.87 5.75
N ILE A 47 4.33 1.22 4.78
CA ILE A 47 3.08 0.49 5.02
C ILE A 47 3.24 -0.98 4.70
N ARG A 48 2.42 -1.81 5.35
CA ARG A 48 2.19 -3.20 4.91
C ARG A 48 1.05 -3.20 3.92
N THR A 49 1.37 -3.34 2.65
CA THR A 49 0.38 -3.38 1.56
C THR A 49 -0.66 -4.49 1.75
N CYS A 50 -0.28 -5.59 2.40
CA CYS A 50 -1.18 -6.69 2.72
C CYS A 50 -2.16 -6.42 3.88
N CYS A 51 -2.03 -5.29 4.60
CA CYS A 51 -2.91 -4.87 5.69
C CYS A 51 -3.52 -3.47 5.49
N CYS A 52 -3.07 -2.73 4.49
CA CYS A 52 -3.49 -1.36 4.25
C CYS A 52 -4.29 -1.26 2.95
N VAL A 53 -5.19 -0.29 2.89
CA VAL A 53 -5.98 0.04 1.70
C VAL A 53 -5.77 1.50 1.32
N PRO A 54 -5.85 1.86 0.02
CA PRO A 54 -5.79 3.24 -0.41
C PRO A 54 -7.02 4.04 0.05
N ALA A 55 -6.79 5.24 0.59
CA ALA A 55 -7.81 6.24 0.87
C ALA A 55 -7.80 7.34 -0.21
N GLY A 56 -8.00 6.93 -1.47
CA GLY A 56 -7.91 7.81 -2.64
C GLY A 56 -6.78 7.39 -3.58
N ARG A 57 -6.13 8.37 -4.24
CA ARG A 57 -4.91 8.13 -5.02
C ARG A 57 -3.82 7.62 -4.07
N LEU A 58 -3.15 6.54 -4.45
CA LEU A 58 -2.04 5.97 -3.70
C LEU A 58 -0.99 5.48 -4.68
N GLU A 59 0.23 5.98 -4.51
CA GLU A 59 1.41 5.53 -5.25
C GLU A 59 2.38 4.86 -4.29
N LEU A 60 2.85 3.68 -4.68
CA LEU A 60 3.78 2.85 -3.92
C LEU A 60 4.96 2.54 -4.81
N ASP A 61 6.17 2.54 -4.24
CA ASP A 61 7.39 2.11 -4.93
C ASP A 61 7.81 0.73 -4.40
N PRO A 62 7.39 -0.37 -5.05
CA PRO A 62 7.95 -1.68 -4.78
C PRO A 62 9.34 -1.74 -5.42
N HIS A 63 10.37 -1.85 -4.59
CA HIS A 63 11.75 -2.10 -5.03
C HIS A 63 11.87 -3.31 -5.98
#